data_AF-A0A257MCA6-F1
#
_entry.id   AF-A0A257MCA6-F1
#
_cell.length_a   1.000
_cell.length_b   1.000
_cell.length_c   1.000
_cell.angle_alpha   90.00
_cell.angle_beta   90.00
_cell.angle_gamma   90.00
#
_symmetry.space_group_name_H-M   'P 1'
#
loop_
_entity.id
_entity.type
_entity.pdbx_description
1 polymer ?
#
loop_
_entity_poly.entity_id
_entity_poly.type
_entity_poly.pdbx_seq_one_letter_code
_entity_poly.pdbx_strand_id
1 'polypeptide(L)'
;MMQESVYPFIELVGSSPTSWEEAAANAIKATCKSVWCLRIAEVKELDVKMDDQGKIIAYRARLKVSFKQDDWKSELGWKACKE
;
A
#
# COMPACT_ATOMS: atom_id res chain seq x y z
N MET A 1 27.86 11.42 5.19
CA MET A 1 27.50 11.08 3.79
C MET A 1 26.09 10.50 3.82
N MET A 2 25.15 11.06 3.05
CA MET A 2 23.82 10.48 2.95
C MET A 2 23.95 9.14 2.24
N GLN A 3 23.69 8.04 2.96
CA GLN A 3 23.54 6.74 2.31
C GLN A 3 22.35 6.84 1.35
N GLU A 4 22.55 6.41 0.11
CA GLU A 4 21.46 6.25 -0.83
C GLU A 4 20.47 5.26 -0.22
N SER A 5 19.23 5.72 0.00
CA SER A 5 18.19 4.90 0.62
C SER A 5 17.19 4.48 -0.44
N VAL A 6 17.17 3.18 -0.72
CA VAL A 6 16.19 2.57 -1.62
C VAL A 6 14.97 2.17 -0.81
N TYR A 7 13.80 2.61 -1.26
CA TYR A 7 12.52 2.21 -0.67
C TYR A 7 11.67 1.51 -1.71
N PRO A 8 11.33 0.24 -1.51
CA PRO A 8 10.30 -0.38 -2.32
C PRO A 8 8.94 0.27 -2.05
N PHE A 9 8.11 0.28 -3.08
CA PHE A 9 6.69 0.62 -2.95
C PHE A 9 5.83 -0.47 -3.57
N ILE A 10 4.60 -0.55 -3.09
CA ILE A 10 3.53 -1.38 -3.67
C ILE A 10 2.33 -0.50 -3.99
N GLU A 11 1.53 -0.93 -4.96
CA GLU A 11 0.23 -0.33 -5.22
C GLU A 11 -0.87 -1.15 -4.56
N LEU A 12 -1.77 -0.47 -3.85
CA LEU A 12 -2.91 -1.06 -3.16
C LEU A 12 -4.19 -0.44 -3.71
N VAL A 13 -5.28 -1.21 -3.70
CA VAL A 13 -6.62 -0.69 -3.99
C VAL A 13 -7.52 -1.04 -2.82
N GLY A 14 -8.03 -0.01 -2.15
CA GLY A 14 -9.04 -0.13 -1.11
C GLY A 14 -10.41 0.17 -1.63
N SER A 15 -11.44 -0.33 -0.94
CA SER A 15 -12.83 0.01 -1.22
C SER A 15 -13.65 0.20 0.05
N SER A 16 -14.61 1.12 0.02
CA SER A 16 -15.62 1.31 1.06
C SER A 16 -16.95 1.76 0.43
N PRO A 17 -18.11 1.37 0.97
CA PRO A 17 -19.40 1.93 0.57
C PRO A 17 -19.61 3.39 1.03
N THR A 18 -18.80 3.88 1.98
CA THR A 18 -19.05 5.15 2.69
C THR A 18 -18.21 6.30 2.14
N SER A 19 -16.89 6.14 2.00
CA SER A 19 -15.99 7.22 1.58
C SER A 19 -14.64 6.72 1.06
N TRP A 20 -13.86 7.60 0.42
CA TRP A 20 -12.51 7.30 -0.03
C TRP A 20 -11.50 7.19 1.13
N GLU A 21 -11.67 7.96 2.20
CA GLU A 21 -10.84 7.90 3.40
C GLU A 21 -10.95 6.54 4.07
N GLU A 22 -12.18 6.02 4.19
CA GLU A 22 -12.40 4.68 4.73
C GLU A 22 -11.83 3.61 3.78
N ALA A 23 -11.99 3.77 2.46
CA ALA A 23 -11.39 2.88 1.48
C ALA A 23 -9.86 2.81 1.63
N ALA A 24 -9.20 3.96 1.78
CA ALA A 24 -7.75 4.04 1.99
C ALA A 24 -7.33 3.38 3.32
N ALA A 25 -8.04 3.66 4.42
CA ALA A 25 -7.78 3.04 5.72
C ALA A 25 -7.93 1.50 5.66
N ASN A 26 -8.94 1.00 4.94
CA ASN A 26 -9.16 -0.43 4.73
C ASN A 26 -8.00 -1.10 3.99
N ALA A 27 -7.49 -0.48 2.92
CA ALA A 27 -6.33 -0.99 2.18
C ALA A 27 -5.09 -1.14 3.07
N ILE A 28 -4.78 -0.09 3.85
CA ILE A 28 -3.63 -0.08 4.76
C ILE A 28 -3.80 -1.16 5.84
N LYS A 29 -4.97 -1.23 6.48
CA LYS A 29 -5.27 -2.20 7.55
C LYS A 29 -5.16 -3.65 7.06
N ALA A 30 -5.62 -3.94 5.84
CA ALA A 30 -5.50 -5.27 5.26
C ALA A 30 -4.03 -5.63 4.99
N THR A 31 -3.26 -4.67 4.47
CA THR A 31 -1.86 -4.86 4.07
C THR A 31 -0.93 -5.04 5.27
N CYS A 32 -1.19 -4.34 6.39
CA CYS A 32 -0.43 -4.47 7.64
C CYS A 32 -0.37 -5.91 8.20
N LYS A 33 -1.23 -6.83 7.71
CA LYS A 33 -1.18 -8.24 8.10
C LYS A 33 -0.03 -9.02 7.45
N SER A 34 0.46 -8.57 6.30
CA SER A 34 1.46 -9.29 5.48
C SER A 34 2.72 -8.48 5.20
N VAL A 35 2.61 -7.15 5.15
CA VAL A 35 3.73 -6.25 4.90
C VAL A 35 3.95 -5.39 6.14
N TRP A 36 5.14 -5.51 6.71
CA TRP A 36 5.56 -4.71 7.86
C TRP A 36 6.26 -3.42 7.41
N CYS A 37 6.42 -2.50 8.36
CA CYS A 37 7.16 -1.25 8.15
C CYS A 37 6.62 -0.36 7.02
N LEU A 38 5.30 -0.32 6.81
CA LEU A 38 4.65 0.71 5.98
C LEU A 38 5.00 2.10 6.51
N ARG A 39 5.29 3.05 5.61
CA ARG A 39 5.78 4.38 5.97
C ARG A 39 4.88 5.49 5.46
N ILE A 40 4.70 5.56 4.15
CA ILE A 40 3.96 6.64 3.50
C ILE A 40 2.98 6.01 2.52
N ALA A 41 1.72 6.42 2.59
CA ALA A 41 0.69 6.05 1.63
C ALA A 41 0.24 7.31 0.89
N GLU A 42 0.41 7.32 -0.43
CA GLU A 42 0.00 8.42 -1.31
C GLU A 42 -1.21 7.98 -2.12
N VAL A 43 -2.25 8.82 -2.17
CA VAL A 43 -3.39 8.58 -3.06
C VAL A 43 -2.95 8.89 -4.48
N LYS A 44 -3.03 7.88 -5.36
CA LYS A 44 -2.72 8.03 -6.79
C LYS A 44 -3.98 8.39 -7.56
N GLU A 45 -5.06 7.64 -7.32
CA GLU A 45 -6.33 7.76 -8.04
C GLU A 45 -7.48 7.48 -7.08
N LEU A 46 -8.56 8.24 -7.26
CA LEU A 46 -9.85 8.02 -6.60
C LEU A 46 -10.87 7.74 -7.69
N ASP A 47 -11.59 6.64 -7.54
CA ASP A 47 -12.67 6.29 -8.46
C ASP A 47 -13.86 5.69 -7.68
N VAL A 48 -14.98 5.47 -8.38
CA VAL A 48 -16.18 4.87 -7.80
C VAL A 48 -16.66 3.71 -8.67
N LYS A 49 -17.17 2.67 -8.02
CA LYS A 49 -17.92 1.60 -8.67
C LYS A 49 -19.40 1.97 -8.62
N MET A 50 -20.06 1.88 -9.76
CA MET A 50 -21.50 2.10 -9.90
C MET A 50 -22.21 0.79 -10.27
N ASP A 51 -23.49 0.69 -9.96
CA ASP A 51 -24.37 -0.33 -10.54
C ASP A 51 -24.89 0.07 -11.92
N ASP A 52 -25.68 -0.81 -12.54
CA ASP A 52 -26.25 -0.59 -13.89
C ASP A 52 -27.23 0.60 -13.94
N GLN A 53 -27.70 1.07 -12.79
CA GLN A 53 -28.57 2.25 -12.66
C GLN A 53 -27.77 3.54 -12.42
N GLY A 54 -26.44 3.45 -12.34
CA GLY A 54 -25.55 4.59 -12.10
C GLY A 54 -25.43 4.98 -10.62
N LYS A 55 -25.96 4.17 -9.68
CA LYS A 55 -25.82 4.44 -8.25
C LYS A 55 -24.43 3.98 -7.79
N ILE A 56 -23.76 4.83 -7.00
CA ILE A 56 -22.48 4.50 -6.39
C ILE A 56 -22.68 3.36 -5.37
N ILE A 57 -21.94 2.27 -5.55
CA ILE A 57 -21.94 1.11 -4.66
C ILE A 57 -20.63 0.97 -3.86
N ALA A 58 -19.54 1.56 -4.33
CA ALA A 58 -18.29 1.62 -3.59
C ALA A 58 -17.39 2.77 -4.07
N TYR A 59 -16.76 3.46 -3.13
CA TYR A 59 -15.63 4.34 -3.34
C TYR A 59 -14.35 3.50 -3.31
N ARG A 60 -13.46 3.71 -4.29
CA ARG A 60 -12.16 3.02 -4.32
C ARG A 60 -11.03 4.03 -4.31
N ALA A 61 -10.03 3.74 -3.47
CA ALA A 61 -8.81 4.53 -3.36
C ALA A 61 -7.62 3.68 -3.77
N ARG A 62 -6.88 4.13 -4.80
CA ARG A 62 -5.63 3.50 -5.21
C ARG A 62 -4.49 4.22 -4.53
N LEU A 63 -3.70 3.47 -3.77
CA LEU A 63 -2.61 3.99 -2.96
C LEU A 63 -1.28 3.48 -3.48
N LYS A 64 -0.29 4.35 -3.52
CA LYS A 64 1.12 3.96 -3.59
C LYS A 64 1.67 3.98 -2.17
N VAL A 65 2.09 2.83 -1.66
CA VAL A 65 2.56 2.69 -0.28
C VAL A 65 4.02 2.31 -0.26
N SER A 66 4.85 3.16 0.32
CA SER A 66 6.25 2.86 0.59
C SER A 66 6.39 2.11 1.90
N PHE A 67 7.36 1.21 1.95
CA PHE A 67 7.70 0.47 3.15
C PHE A 67 9.22 0.35 3.25
N LYS A 68 9.72 0.30 4.48
CA LYS A 68 11.13 0.03 4.68
C LYS A 68 11.37 -1.45 4.39
N GLN A 69 12.33 -1.75 3.54
CA GLN A 69 12.85 -3.10 3.42
C GLN A 69 13.57 -3.43 4.72
N ASP A 70 12.96 -4.26 5.56
CA ASP A 70 13.62 -4.76 6.76
C ASP A 70 14.64 -5.83 6.37
N ASP A 71 15.83 -5.73 6.95
CA ASP A 71 16.95 -6.62 6.66
C ASP A 71 16.90 -7.92 7.49
N TRP A 72 15.71 -8.34 7.94
CA TRP A 72 15.55 -9.63 8.65
C TRP A 72 16.11 -10.82 7.84
N LYS A 73 16.24 -10.67 6.52
CA LYS A 73 16.91 -11.66 5.67
C LYS A 73 18.41 -11.79 5.96
N SER A 74 19.11 -10.70 6.31
CA SER A 74 20.51 -10.80 6.78
C SER A 74 20.59 -11.44 8.16
N GLU A 75 19.63 -11.17 9.04
CA GLU A 75 19.53 -11.83 10.35
C GLU A 75 19.27 -13.35 10.23
N LEU A 76 18.57 -13.78 9.18
CA LEU A 76 18.37 -15.19 8.84
C LEU A 76 19.49 -15.80 7.97
N GLY A 77 20.59 -15.10 7.77
CA GLY A 77 21.76 -15.63 7.06
C GLY A 77 21.57 -15.78 5.55
N TRP A 78 20.55 -15.15 4.96
CA TRP A 78 20.39 -15.10 3.52
C TRP A 78 21.50 -14.23 2.93
N LYS A 79 22.40 -14.84 2.16
CA LYS A 79 23.46 -14.09 1.48
C LYS A 79 22.80 -13.18 0.44
N ALA A 80 22.93 -11.87 0.63
CA ALA A 80 22.58 -10.90 -0.41
C ALA A 80 23.26 -11.30 -1.72
N CYS A 81 22.59 -11.04 -2.85
CA CYS A 81 23.23 -11.19 -4.16
C CYS A 81 24.54 -10.39 -4.11
N LYS A 82 25.66 -11.10 -4.17
CA LYS A 82 26.97 -10.45 -4.29
C LYS A 82 26.97 -9.75 -5.65
N GLU A 83 27.39 -8.49 -5.64
CA GLU A 83 27.73 -7.74 -6.85
C GLU A 83 28.77 -8.49 -7.69
#